data_AF-A0A2S2JLW2-F1
#
_entry.id   AF-A0A2S2JLW2-F1
#
_cell.length_a   1.000
_cell.length_b   1.000
_cell.length_c   1.000
_cell.angle_alpha   90.00
_cell.angle_beta   90.00
_cell.angle_gamma   90.00
#
_symmetry.space_group_name_H-M   'P 1'
#
loop_
_entity.id
_entity.type
_entity.pdbx_description
1 polymer ?
#
loop_
_entity_poly.entity_id
_entity_poly.type
_entity_poly.pdbx_seq_one_letter_code
_entity_poly.pdbx_strand_id
1 'polypeptide(L)'
;MYWTDERIKTYQAKIKGAWYIKKFYANYHYDLRNPKDKVRLYRNMDPKQVKKYFDDLMDNYDDEFMTTLNKMSTDELFEELQSLQLDKYIDI
;
A
#
# COMPACT_ATOMS: atom_id res chain seq x y z
N MET A 1 -1.01 -24.38 1.09
CA MET A 1 -0.81 -23.45 2.23
C MET A 1 -2.16 -23.27 2.90
N TYR A 2 -2.29 -23.40 4.23
CA TYR A 2 -3.59 -23.23 4.91
C TYR A 2 -3.90 -21.74 5.09
N TRP A 3 -5.09 -21.32 4.63
CA TRP A 3 -5.65 -19.99 4.82
C TRP A 3 -6.31 -19.90 6.19
N THR A 4 -5.71 -19.11 7.08
CA THR A 4 -6.30 -18.76 8.38
C THR A 4 -6.73 -17.30 8.36
N ASP A 5 -7.71 -16.93 9.17
CA ASP A 5 -8.17 -15.54 9.27
C ASP A 5 -7.04 -14.56 9.62
N GLU A 6 -6.09 -14.98 10.46
CA GLU A 6 -4.89 -14.19 10.79
C GLU A 6 -3.99 -13.98 9.57
N ARG A 7 -3.82 -15.00 8.72
CA ARG A 7 -3.04 -14.88 7.48
C ARG A 7 -3.75 -13.99 6.48
N ILE A 8 -5.05 -14.15 6.31
CA ILE A 8 -5.87 -13.30 5.43
C ILE A 8 -5.70 -11.83 5.83
N LYS A 9 -5.85 -11.50 7.11
CA LYS A 9 -5.63 -10.13 7.61
C LYS A 9 -4.21 -9.63 7.37
N THR A 10 -3.21 -10.48 7.59
CA THR A 10 -1.80 -10.13 7.33
C THR A 10 -1.57 -9.82 5.86
N TYR A 11 -2.14 -10.61 4.96
CA TYR A 11 -2.03 -10.42 3.52
C TYR A 11 -2.78 -9.18 3.03
N GLN A 12 -4.00 -8.95 3.52
CA GLN A 12 -4.74 -7.72 3.25
C GLN A 12 -3.94 -6.50 3.72
N ALA A 13 -3.28 -6.56 4.89
CA ALA A 13 -2.40 -5.49 5.36
C ALA A 13 -1.19 -5.25 4.42
N LYS A 14 -0.57 -6.32 3.90
CA LYS A 14 0.52 -6.21 2.91
C LYS A 14 0.03 -5.57 1.60
N ILE A 15 -1.11 -6.01 1.07
CA ILE A 15 -1.71 -5.47 -0.16
C ILE A 15 -2.09 -4.00 0.05
N LYS A 16 -2.70 -3.65 1.19
CA LYS A 16 -3.02 -2.26 1.56
C LYS A 16 -1.77 -1.38 1.63
N GLY A 17 -0.71 -1.85 2.27
CA GLY A 17 0.57 -1.12 2.33
C GLY A 17 1.14 -0.84 0.93
N ALA A 18 1.13 -1.84 0.05
CA ALA A 18 1.58 -1.67 -1.33
C ALA A 18 0.70 -0.70 -2.12
N TRP A 19 -0.62 -0.76 -1.94
CA TRP A 19 -1.56 0.16 -2.57
C TRP A 19 -1.30 1.62 -2.18
N TYR A 20 -1.02 1.91 -0.90
CA TYR A 20 -0.64 3.27 -0.49
C TYR A 20 0.62 3.76 -1.18
N ILE A 21 1.65 2.92 -1.29
CA ILE A 21 2.88 3.29 -1.98
C ILE A 21 2.61 3.62 -3.46
N LYS A 22 1.81 2.77 -4.15
CA LYS A 22 1.41 3.01 -5.55
C LYS A 22 0.64 4.33 -5.70
N LYS A 23 -0.34 4.58 -4.83
CA LYS A 23 -1.15 5.81 -4.84
C LYS A 23 -0.34 7.05 -4.50
N PHE A 24 0.58 6.96 -3.53
CA PHE A 24 1.46 8.06 -3.15
C PHE A 24 2.37 8.44 -4.32
N TYR A 25 2.94 7.46 -5.02
CA TYR A 25 3.73 7.71 -6.22
C TYR A 25 2.90 8.35 -7.34
N ALA A 26 1.67 7.87 -7.58
CA ALA A 26 0.80 8.41 -8.62
C ALA A 26 0.42 9.88 -8.39
N ASN A 27 0.20 10.28 -7.13
CA ASN A 27 -0.22 11.65 -6.79
C ASN A 27 0.95 12.61 -6.54
N TYR A 28 2.07 12.12 -5.99
CA TYR A 28 3.16 12.97 -5.51
C TYR A 28 4.52 12.68 -6.14
N HIS A 29 4.64 11.65 -6.99
CA HIS A 29 5.88 11.27 -7.69
C HIS A 29 7.08 10.96 -6.78
N TYR A 30 6.81 10.44 -5.58
CA TYR A 30 7.81 9.91 -4.67
C TYR A 30 7.61 8.40 -4.51
N ASP A 31 8.59 7.61 -4.93
CA ASP A 31 8.57 6.16 -4.69
C ASP A 31 9.08 5.87 -3.27
N LEU A 32 8.15 5.56 -2.36
CA LEU A 32 8.49 5.27 -0.97
C LEU A 32 9.30 3.98 -0.80
N ARG A 33 9.45 3.13 -1.82
CA ARG A 33 10.35 1.98 -1.78
C ARG A 33 11.80 2.41 -1.94
N ASN A 34 12.04 3.51 -2.64
CA ASN A 34 13.38 4.05 -2.89
C ASN A 34 13.84 4.92 -1.71
N PRO A 35 14.93 4.56 -1.00
CA PRO A 35 15.46 5.36 0.10
C PRO A 35 15.80 6.80 -0.30
N LYS A 36 16.25 7.02 -1.55
CA LYS A 36 16.59 8.36 -2.04
C LYS A 36 15.35 9.26 -2.16
N ASP A 37 14.23 8.71 -2.62
CA ASP A 37 12.98 9.46 -2.75
C ASP A 37 12.36 9.75 -1.39
N LYS A 38 12.46 8.83 -0.41
CA LYS A 38 12.11 9.09 1.00
C LYS A 38 12.91 10.28 1.56
N VAL A 39 14.23 10.28 1.37
CA VAL A 39 15.07 11.39 1.84
C VAL A 39 14.70 12.69 1.12
N ARG A 40 14.42 12.65 -0.18
CA ARG A 40 13.98 13.83 -0.94
C ARG A 40 12.64 14.37 -0.40
N LEU A 41 11.68 13.48 -0.13
CA LEU A 41 10.38 13.83 0.44
C LEU A 41 10.54 14.59 1.75
N TYR A 42 11.26 14.01 2.73
CA TYR A 42 11.43 14.63 4.05
C TYR A 42 12.33 15.87 4.05
N ARG A 43 13.17 16.07 3.03
CA ARG A 43 13.95 17.30 2.85
C ARG A 43 13.12 18.43 2.24
N ASN A 44 12.20 18.10 1.35
CA ASN A 44 11.46 19.08 0.57
C ASN A 44 10.07 19.41 1.13
N MET A 45 9.57 18.62 2.07
CA MET A 45 8.23 18.80 2.66
C MET A 45 8.28 18.84 4.18
N ASP A 46 7.43 19.68 4.76
CA ASP A 46 7.20 19.69 6.20
C ASP A 46 6.56 18.36 6.65
N PRO A 47 6.96 17.76 7.79
CA PRO A 47 6.35 16.54 8.31
C PRO A 47 4.81 16.59 8.41
N LYS A 48 4.21 17.77 8.71
CA LYS A 48 2.76 17.95 8.73
C LYS A 48 2.14 17.83 7.34
N GLN A 49 2.83 18.29 6.30
CA GLN A 49 2.38 18.15 4.91
C GLN A 49 2.47 16.68 4.46
N VAL A 50 3.56 15.99 4.80
CA VAL A 50 3.70 14.56 4.50
C VAL A 50 2.58 13.76 5.18
N LYS A 51 2.30 14.04 6.46
CA LYS A 51 1.17 13.42 7.17
C LYS A 51 -0.16 13.69 6.46
N LYS A 52 -0.42 14.95 6.10
CA LYS A 52 -1.63 15.34 5.39
C LYS A 52 -1.81 14.57 4.08
N TYR A 53 -0.75 14.32 3.32
CA TYR A 53 -0.85 13.54 2.08
C TYR A 53 -1.23 12.08 2.31
N PHE A 54 -0.77 11.47 3.40
CA PHE A 54 -1.26 10.15 3.79
C PHE A 54 -2.72 10.20 4.25
N ASP A 55 -3.08 11.18 5.07
CA ASP A 55 -4.46 11.39 5.54
C ASP A 55 -5.41 11.61 4.34
N ASP A 56 -5.06 12.45 3.38
CA ASP A 56 -5.84 12.70 2.16
C ASP A 56 -6.02 11.42 1.32
N LEU A 57 -5.01 10.55 1.25
CA LEU A 57 -5.14 9.25 0.58
C LEU A 57 -6.07 8.31 1.32
N MET A 58 -6.06 8.35 2.66
CA MET A 58 -6.96 7.54 3.49
C MET A 58 -8.41 8.01 3.30
N ASP A 59 -8.66 9.30 3.47
CA ASP A 59 -10.00 9.85 3.49
C ASP A 59 -10.70 9.79 2.13
N ASN A 60 -9.95 9.89 1.02
CA ASN A 60 -10.56 9.96 -0.31
C ASN A 60 -10.64 8.61 -1.05
N TYR A 61 -9.82 7.63 -0.68
CA TYR A 61 -9.67 6.42 -1.50
C TYR A 61 -9.63 5.11 -0.70
N ASP A 62 -9.49 5.14 0.62
CA ASP A 62 -9.35 3.92 1.42
C ASP A 62 -10.67 3.14 1.50
N ASP A 63 -11.82 3.80 1.64
CA ASP A 63 -13.11 3.12 1.81
C ASP A 63 -13.50 2.21 0.63
N GLU A 64 -13.37 2.69 -0.60
CA GLU A 64 -13.66 1.92 -1.81
C GLU A 64 -12.67 0.76 -1.99
N PHE A 65 -11.39 1.03 -1.76
CA PHE A 65 -10.34 0.04 -1.85
C PHE A 65 -10.51 -1.05 -0.79
N MET A 66 -10.75 -0.68 0.47
CA MET A 66 -10.98 -1.61 1.57
C MET A 66 -12.23 -2.45 1.36
N THR A 67 -13.30 -1.88 0.79
CA THR A 67 -14.49 -2.63 0.42
C THR A 67 -14.18 -3.71 -0.60
N THR A 68 -13.32 -3.40 -1.58
CA THR A 68 -12.88 -4.36 -2.60
C THR A 68 -11.96 -5.43 -1.99
N LEU A 69 -10.95 -5.01 -1.24
CA LEU A 69 -9.97 -5.87 -0.58
C LEU A 69 -10.60 -6.86 0.41
N ASN A 70 -11.65 -6.42 1.12
CA ASN A 70 -12.39 -7.27 2.06
C ASN A 70 -13.29 -8.30 1.36
N LYS A 71 -13.60 -8.10 0.08
CA LYS A 71 -14.43 -9.01 -0.73
C LYS A 71 -13.60 -9.97 -1.59
N MET A 72 -12.29 -9.75 -1.70
CA MET A 72 -11.40 -10.65 -2.42
C MET A 72 -11.42 -12.05 -1.81
N SER A 73 -11.57 -13.04 -2.67
CA SER A 73 -11.36 -14.44 -2.34
C SER A 73 -9.89 -14.72 -1.99
N THR A 74 -9.63 -15.89 -1.42
CA THR A 74 -8.26 -16.33 -1.10
C THR A 74 -7.37 -16.42 -2.33
N ASP A 75 -7.93 -16.82 -3.48
CA ASP A 75 -7.16 -16.97 -4.72
C ASP A 75 -6.81 -15.60 -5.30
N GLU A 76 -7.76 -14.66 -5.32
CA GLU A 76 -7.50 -13.26 -5.72
C GLU A 76 -6.47 -12.57 -4.83
N LEU A 77 -6.54 -12.79 -3.50
CA LEU A 77 -5.53 -12.29 -2.57
C LEU A 77 -4.15 -12.86 -2.90
N PHE A 78 -4.06 -14.15 -3.24
CA PHE A 78 -2.79 -14.79 -3.57
C PHE A 78 -2.19 -14.26 -4.87
N GLU A 79 -3.00 -14.14 -5.91
CA GLU A 79 -2.57 -13.58 -7.20
C GLU A 79 -2.05 -12.14 -7.04
N GLU A 80 -2.78 -11.30 -6.29
CA GLU A 80 -2.35 -9.93 -6.02
C GLU A 80 -1.05 -9.90 -5.22
N LEU A 81 -0.90 -10.74 -4.19
CA LEU A 81 0.37 -10.85 -3.45
C LEU A 81 1.53 -11.25 -4.35
N GLN A 82 1.35 -12.24 -5.23
CA GLN A 82 2.38 -12.67 -6.17
C GLN A 82 2.77 -11.54 -7.13
N SER A 83 1.77 -10.85 -7.68
CA SER A 83 1.98 -9.67 -8.54
C SER A 83 2.79 -8.59 -7.81
N LEU A 84 2.40 -8.24 -6.58
CA LEU A 84 3.10 -7.26 -5.75
C LEU A 84 4.51 -7.69 -5.36
N GLN A 85 4.75 -8.99 -5.16
CA GLN A 85 6.08 -9.53 -4.91
C GLN A 85 6.97 -9.40 -6.14
N LEU A 86 6.47 -9.74 -7.33
CA LEU A 86 7.18 -9.59 -8.60
C LEU A 86 7.56 -8.13 -8.88
N ASP A 87 6.64 -7.22 -8.59
CA ASP A 87 6.83 -5.77 -8.71
C ASP A 87 7.68 -5.16 -7.57
N LYS A 88 8.14 -5.98 -6.61
CA LYS A 88 8.95 -5.58 -5.46
C LYS A 88 8.28 -4.55 -4.55
N TYR A 89 6.96 -4.60 -4.41
CA TYR A 89 6.21 -3.79 -3.45
C TYR A 89 6.13 -4.44 -2.06
N ILE A 90 6.21 -5.76 -1.99
CA ILE A 90 6.16 -6.52 -0.74
C ILE A 90 7.26 -7.58 -0.73
N ASP A 91 7.80 -7.84 0.45
CA ASP A 91 8.52 -9.08 0.74
C ASP A 91 7.54 -10.05 1.40
N ILE A 92 7.43 -11.27 0.86
CA ILE A 92 6.55 -12.33 1.38
C ILE A 92 7.29 -13.17 2.41
#